data_AF-A0A3E0QV39-F1
#
_entry.id   AF-A0A3E0QV39-F1
#
_cell.length_a   1.000
_cell.length_b   1.000
_cell.length_c   1.000
_cell.angle_alpha   90.00
_cell.angle_beta   90.00
_cell.angle_gamma   90.00
#
_symmetry.space_group_name_H-M   'P 1'
#
loop_
_entity.id
_entity.type
_entity.pdbx_description
1 polymer ?
#
loop_
_entity_poly.entity_id
_entity_poly.type
_entity_poly.pdbx_seq_one_letter_code
_entity_poly.pdbx_strand_id
1 'polypeptide(L)'
;MDEARLQSIAEDTERCIRELAAAGGLKAGQLLVIGTSTSEVIGRRIGSSGSGEVARAIFAGVEAVRRDIGFHPLFQCCEHLNRALVTTREAAERYGLTEVSAVPIPGAGGAMAAFAYRNLPDACLVESVQAHAGIDIGDTLIGMHLRPVAVPVRPSVRTIGEAHVTMAYTRPKLIGGARAVYVLEPDDQAER
;
A
#
# COMPACT_ATOMS: atom_id res chain seq x y z
N MET A 1 0.74 11.30 -21.22
CA MET A 1 1.51 12.16 -20.28
C MET A 1 2.98 12.11 -20.70
N ASP A 2 3.82 13.10 -20.39
CA ASP A 2 5.24 13.01 -20.78
C ASP A 2 5.97 11.91 -19.97
N GLU A 3 6.91 11.23 -20.60
CA GLU A 3 7.67 10.09 -20.07
C GLU A 3 8.42 10.47 -18.80
N ALA A 4 9.02 11.67 -18.77
CA ALA A 4 9.73 12.18 -17.59
C ALA A 4 8.81 12.28 -16.36
N ARG A 5 7.53 12.64 -16.56
CA ARG A 5 6.55 12.71 -15.46
C ARG A 5 6.13 11.32 -14.98
N LEU A 6 5.96 10.36 -15.90
CA LEU A 6 5.68 8.96 -15.54
C LEU A 6 6.83 8.35 -14.74
N GLN A 7 8.08 8.63 -15.15
CA GLN A 7 9.27 8.19 -14.46
C GLN A 7 9.33 8.75 -13.03
N SER A 8 9.10 10.06 -12.85
CA SER A 8 9.03 10.68 -11.51
C SER A 8 7.97 10.02 -10.62
N ILE A 9 6.78 9.71 -11.17
CA ILE A 9 5.71 9.03 -10.41
C ILE A 9 6.18 7.66 -9.90
N ALA A 10 6.87 6.88 -10.73
CA ALA A 10 7.39 5.58 -10.33
C ALA A 10 8.47 5.72 -9.25
N GLU A 11 9.43 6.64 -9.43
CA GLU A 11 10.53 6.90 -8.49
C GLU A 11 10.04 7.43 -7.14
N ASP A 12 9.08 8.35 -7.14
CA ASP A 12 8.51 8.90 -5.90
C ASP A 12 7.65 7.86 -5.17
N THR A 13 6.93 7.00 -5.92
CA THR A 13 6.23 5.84 -5.34
C THR A 13 7.22 4.89 -4.67
N GLU A 14 8.30 4.53 -5.38
CA GLU A 14 9.35 3.67 -4.85
C GLU A 14 9.97 4.27 -3.58
N ARG A 15 10.35 5.56 -3.61
CA ARG A 15 10.94 6.28 -2.48
C ARG A 15 10.03 6.24 -1.25
N CYS A 16 8.75 6.60 -1.41
CA CYS A 16 7.78 6.58 -0.32
C CYS A 16 7.64 5.18 0.31
N ILE A 17 7.58 4.13 -0.52
CA ILE A 17 7.42 2.75 -0.02
C ILE A 17 8.70 2.27 0.67
N ARG A 18 9.89 2.62 0.18
CA ARG A 18 11.17 2.32 0.87
C ARG A 18 11.26 3.02 2.22
N GLU A 19 10.87 4.29 2.31
CA GLU A 19 10.83 5.04 3.56
C GLU A 19 9.83 4.42 4.55
N LEU A 20 8.63 4.05 4.07
CA LEU A 20 7.63 3.36 4.87
C LEU A 20 8.16 2.01 5.38
N ALA A 21 8.81 1.24 4.52
CA ALA A 21 9.37 -0.05 4.88
C ALA A 21 10.48 0.07 5.92
N ALA A 22 11.37 1.07 5.78
CA ALA A 22 12.42 1.36 6.75
C ALA A 22 11.85 1.80 8.10
N ALA A 23 10.86 2.69 8.11
CA ALA A 23 10.24 3.19 9.34
C ALA A 23 9.43 2.10 10.06
N GLY A 24 8.71 1.26 9.32
CA GLY A 24 7.84 0.21 9.86
C GLY A 24 8.52 -1.14 10.06
N GLY A 25 9.76 -1.33 9.60
CA GLY A 25 10.44 -2.62 9.58
C GLY A 25 9.67 -3.68 8.77
N LEU A 26 9.14 -3.30 7.60
CA LEU A 26 8.33 -4.16 6.74
C LEU A 26 9.17 -5.35 6.25
N LYS A 27 8.61 -6.57 6.35
CA LYS A 27 9.32 -7.83 6.06
C LYS A 27 8.67 -8.62 4.93
N ALA A 28 9.43 -9.57 4.39
CA ALA A 28 8.93 -10.58 3.46
C ALA A 28 7.67 -11.27 4.01
N GLY A 29 6.71 -11.52 3.12
CA GLY A 29 5.43 -12.14 3.44
C GLY A 29 4.43 -11.23 4.16
N GLN A 30 4.79 -10.01 4.57
CA GLN A 30 3.83 -9.07 5.16
C GLN A 30 2.94 -8.40 4.10
N LEU A 31 1.84 -7.82 4.54
CA LEU A 31 0.83 -7.18 3.70
C LEU A 31 1.03 -5.66 3.64
N LEU A 32 1.11 -5.11 2.43
CA LEU A 32 1.12 -3.67 2.17
C LEU A 32 -0.13 -3.29 1.37
N VAL A 33 -0.94 -2.39 1.89
CA VAL A 33 -2.12 -1.86 1.18
C VAL A 33 -1.75 -0.60 0.39
N ILE A 34 -2.24 -0.51 -0.84
CA ILE A 34 -2.05 0.61 -1.75
C ILE A 34 -3.43 1.16 -2.11
N GLY A 35 -3.73 2.34 -1.56
CA GLY A 35 -4.86 3.18 -1.98
C GLY A 35 -4.38 4.17 -3.02
N THR A 36 -5.13 4.35 -4.12
CA THR A 36 -4.70 5.25 -5.20
C THR A 36 -5.88 5.86 -5.95
N SER A 37 -5.88 7.18 -6.04
CA SER A 37 -6.69 7.94 -6.98
C SER A 37 -5.83 8.43 -8.13
N THR A 38 -5.88 7.75 -9.28
CA THR A 38 -5.07 8.15 -10.44
C THR A 38 -5.52 9.49 -11.03
N SER A 39 -6.77 9.90 -10.84
CA SER A 39 -7.24 11.24 -11.21
C SER A 39 -6.58 12.32 -10.35
N GLU A 40 -6.43 12.10 -9.04
CA GLU A 40 -5.72 13.05 -8.18
C GLU A 40 -4.24 13.11 -8.53
N VAL A 41 -3.60 11.99 -8.90
CA VAL A 41 -2.18 11.99 -9.32
C VAL A 41 -1.97 12.81 -10.60
N ILE A 42 -2.93 12.74 -11.53
CA ILE A 42 -2.92 13.53 -12.76
C ILE A 42 -3.19 15.01 -12.46
N GLY A 43 -4.10 15.31 -11.53
CA GLY A 43 -4.63 16.63 -11.26
C GLY A 43 -5.74 17.03 -12.24
N ARG A 44 -5.74 18.29 -12.71
CA ARG A 44 -6.84 18.82 -13.53
C ARG A 44 -6.91 18.18 -14.93
N ARG A 45 -8.08 17.59 -15.22
CA ARG A 45 -8.61 17.03 -16.49
C ARG A 45 -7.61 16.98 -17.67
N ILE A 46 -6.74 15.97 -17.63
CA ILE A 46 -6.24 15.33 -18.85
C ILE A 46 -7.10 14.07 -19.03
N GLY A 47 -7.54 13.79 -20.26
CA GLY A 47 -8.52 12.73 -20.56
C GLY A 47 -8.19 11.34 -20.00
N SER A 48 -9.14 10.41 -20.14
CA SER A 48 -9.11 9.07 -19.54
C SER A 48 -7.88 8.20 -19.89
N SER A 49 -7.12 8.54 -20.94
CA SER A 49 -5.91 7.82 -21.32
C SER A 49 -4.80 7.92 -20.27
N GLY A 50 -4.67 9.05 -19.57
CA GLY A 50 -3.59 9.27 -18.60
C GLY A 50 -3.66 8.36 -17.37
N SER A 51 -4.87 7.94 -16.97
CA SER A 51 -5.07 7.14 -15.76
C SER A 51 -4.42 5.76 -15.82
N GLY A 52 -4.38 5.15 -17.01
CA GLY A 52 -3.72 3.86 -17.22
C GLY A 52 -2.19 3.97 -17.18
N GLU A 53 -1.64 5.06 -17.70
CA GLU A 53 -0.20 5.32 -17.66
C GLU A 53 0.28 5.56 -16.22
N VAL A 54 -0.48 6.34 -15.46
CA VAL A 54 -0.22 6.57 -14.03
C VAL A 54 -0.30 5.28 -13.23
N ALA A 55 -1.35 4.46 -13.44
CA ALA A 55 -1.49 3.18 -12.76
C ALA A 55 -0.27 2.27 -13.01
N ARG A 56 0.22 2.24 -14.26
CA ARG A 56 1.44 1.51 -14.62
C ARG A 56 2.68 2.04 -13.90
N ALA A 57 2.87 3.36 -13.85
CA ALA A 57 4.02 3.97 -13.17
C ALA A 57 4.02 3.68 -11.66
N ILE A 58 2.87 3.83 -10.99
CA ILE A 58 2.71 3.49 -9.57
C ILE A 58 2.97 2.00 -9.33
N PHE A 59 2.40 1.13 -10.16
CA PHE A 59 2.63 -0.31 -10.08
C PHE A 59 4.12 -0.66 -10.21
N ALA A 60 4.85 -0.01 -11.14
CA ALA A 60 6.28 -0.22 -11.32
C ALA A 60 7.08 0.17 -10.06
N GLY A 61 6.77 1.31 -9.44
CA GLY A 61 7.40 1.72 -8.17
C GLY A 61 7.11 0.76 -7.01
N VAL A 62 5.87 0.25 -6.91
CA VAL A 62 5.50 -0.78 -5.93
C VAL A 62 6.29 -2.07 -6.15
N GLU A 63 6.35 -2.56 -7.39
CA GLU A 63 7.05 -3.81 -7.72
C GLU A 63 8.56 -3.72 -7.54
N ALA A 64 9.18 -2.55 -7.78
CA ALA A 64 10.59 -2.33 -7.52
C ALA A 64 10.94 -2.63 -6.05
N VAL A 65 10.16 -2.10 -5.10
CA VAL A 65 10.38 -2.38 -3.66
C VAL A 65 9.94 -3.79 -3.28
N ARG A 66 8.86 -4.29 -3.88
CA ARG A 66 8.35 -5.65 -3.61
C ARG A 66 9.40 -6.71 -3.95
N ARG A 67 10.12 -6.57 -5.06
CA ARG A 67 11.17 -7.51 -5.47
C ARG A 67 12.31 -7.60 -4.46
N ASP A 68 12.64 -6.49 -3.80
CA ASP A 68 13.71 -6.44 -2.82
C ASP A 68 13.28 -6.97 -1.44
N ILE A 69 12.05 -6.64 -1.00
CA ILE A 69 11.58 -6.93 0.36
C ILE A 69 10.74 -8.21 0.45
N GLY A 70 9.97 -8.52 -0.59
CA GLY A 70 9.11 -9.71 -0.66
C GLY A 70 7.75 -9.60 0.05
N PHE A 71 7.17 -8.41 0.19
CA PHE A 71 5.81 -8.24 0.73
C PHE A 71 4.72 -8.64 -0.30
N HIS A 72 3.48 -8.82 0.18
CA HIS A 72 2.29 -8.99 -0.68
C HIS A 72 1.56 -7.65 -0.84
N PRO A 73 1.45 -7.10 -2.06
CA PRO A 73 0.69 -5.88 -2.31
C PRO A 73 -0.81 -6.16 -2.37
N LEU A 74 -1.62 -5.27 -1.79
CA LEU A 74 -3.07 -5.25 -1.96
C LEU A 74 -3.51 -3.90 -2.52
N PHE A 75 -4.08 -3.90 -3.71
CA PHE A 75 -4.52 -2.66 -4.39
C PHE A 75 -6.01 -2.44 -4.15
N GLN A 76 -6.34 -1.39 -3.40
CA GLN A 76 -7.71 -1.06 -3.04
C GLN A 76 -8.50 -0.61 -4.27
N CYS A 77 -9.68 -1.18 -4.49
CA CYS A 77 -10.66 -0.66 -5.44
C CYS A 77 -11.31 0.63 -4.92
N CYS A 78 -11.93 1.42 -5.80
CA CYS A 78 -12.82 2.50 -5.37
C CYS A 78 -14.10 1.97 -4.69
N GLU A 79 -14.90 2.89 -4.16
CA GLU A 79 -16.15 2.62 -3.45
C GLU A 79 -17.20 1.86 -4.27
N HIS A 80 -17.15 1.91 -5.60
CA HIS A 80 -18.06 1.14 -6.48
C HIS A 80 -17.90 -0.38 -6.34
N LEU A 81 -16.72 -0.85 -5.92
CA LEU A 81 -16.48 -2.25 -5.56
C LEU A 81 -16.27 -2.41 -4.05
N ASN A 82 -16.89 -1.53 -3.26
CA ASN A 82 -16.88 -1.58 -1.80
C ASN A 82 -15.49 -1.60 -1.18
N ARG A 83 -14.47 -1.04 -1.85
CA ARG A 83 -13.08 -1.06 -1.42
C ARG A 83 -12.49 -2.47 -1.28
N ALA A 84 -13.04 -3.45 -1.99
CA ALA A 84 -12.41 -4.75 -2.17
C ALA A 84 -10.99 -4.57 -2.74
N LEU A 85 -10.08 -5.49 -2.43
CA LEU A 85 -8.67 -5.34 -2.77
C LEU A 85 -8.22 -6.41 -3.76
N VAL A 86 -7.46 -5.99 -4.76
CA VAL A 86 -6.78 -6.91 -5.68
C VAL A 86 -5.47 -7.38 -5.04
N THR A 87 -5.27 -8.69 -4.98
CA THR A 87 -4.01 -9.32 -4.53
C THR A 87 -3.80 -10.65 -5.26
N THR A 88 -2.71 -11.36 -4.97
CA THR A 88 -2.51 -12.73 -5.48
C THR A 88 -3.31 -13.74 -4.65
N ARG A 89 -3.80 -14.81 -5.28
CA ARG A 89 -4.50 -15.89 -4.56
C ARG A 89 -3.64 -16.52 -3.46
N GLU A 90 -2.33 -16.65 -3.71
CA GLU A 90 -1.35 -17.07 -2.69
C GLU A 90 -1.43 -16.22 -1.42
N ALA A 91 -1.52 -14.89 -1.55
CA ALA A 91 -1.62 -13.99 -0.41
C ALA A 91 -2.98 -14.13 0.29
N ALA A 92 -4.05 -14.27 -0.49
CA ALA A 92 -5.41 -14.47 0.05
C ALA A 92 -5.49 -15.75 0.88
N GLU A 93 -4.99 -16.87 0.37
CA GLU A 93 -4.97 -18.16 1.07
C GLU A 93 -4.08 -18.11 2.32
N ARG A 94 -2.86 -17.57 2.21
CA ARG A 94 -1.91 -17.44 3.32
C ARG A 94 -2.52 -16.68 4.51
N TYR A 95 -3.31 -15.66 4.24
CA TYR A 95 -3.91 -14.80 5.26
C TYR A 95 -5.37 -15.13 5.58
N GLY A 96 -5.95 -16.18 4.95
CA GLY A 96 -7.34 -16.55 5.15
C GLY A 96 -8.33 -15.43 4.79
N LEU A 97 -8.04 -14.68 3.72
CA LEU A 97 -8.87 -13.58 3.26
C LEU A 97 -10.08 -14.11 2.49
N THR A 98 -11.25 -13.52 2.73
CA THR A 98 -12.48 -13.84 2.00
C THR A 98 -12.39 -13.35 0.57
N GLU A 99 -12.33 -14.27 -0.39
CA GLU A 99 -12.41 -13.93 -1.82
C GLU A 99 -13.83 -13.50 -2.21
N VAL A 100 -13.92 -12.48 -3.07
CA VAL A 100 -15.17 -11.95 -3.63
C VAL A 100 -15.08 -11.87 -5.15
N SER A 101 -16.22 -11.92 -5.84
CA SER A 101 -16.25 -12.02 -7.30
C SER A 101 -16.65 -10.71 -7.97
N ALA A 102 -15.71 -10.11 -8.70
CA ALA A 102 -15.91 -9.07 -9.71
C ALA A 102 -14.62 -8.95 -10.56
N VAL A 103 -14.68 -8.25 -11.68
CA VAL A 103 -13.48 -7.87 -12.44
C VAL A 103 -13.36 -6.35 -12.43
N PRO A 104 -12.31 -5.78 -11.79
CA PRO A 104 -12.14 -4.35 -11.75
C PRO A 104 -11.80 -3.79 -13.13
N ILE A 105 -12.50 -2.73 -13.51
CA ILE A 105 -12.26 -1.96 -14.72
C ILE A 105 -12.01 -0.48 -14.35
N PRO A 106 -11.37 0.32 -15.22
CA PRO A 106 -11.14 1.73 -14.89
C PRO A 106 -12.39 2.51 -14.48
N GLY A 107 -13.56 2.18 -15.06
CA GLY A 107 -14.84 2.81 -14.70
C GLY A 107 -15.57 2.23 -13.47
N ALA A 108 -15.11 1.11 -12.91
CA ALA A 108 -15.68 0.45 -11.74
C ALA A 108 -14.58 -0.36 -11.03
N GLY A 109 -14.06 0.20 -9.94
CA GLY A 109 -12.87 -0.29 -9.22
C GLY A 109 -11.65 0.61 -9.37
N GLY A 110 -11.56 1.38 -10.46
CA GLY A 110 -10.51 2.37 -10.69
C GLY A 110 -9.32 1.81 -11.47
N ALA A 111 -8.55 2.71 -12.12
CA ALA A 111 -7.47 2.33 -13.03
C ALA A 111 -6.35 1.54 -12.34
N MET A 112 -6.02 1.86 -11.08
CA MET A 112 -4.95 1.17 -10.34
C MET A 112 -5.29 -0.30 -10.06
N ALA A 113 -6.46 -0.56 -9.45
CA ALA A 113 -6.92 -1.93 -9.18
C ALA A 113 -7.13 -2.71 -10.49
N ALA A 114 -7.70 -2.09 -11.51
CA ALA A 114 -7.87 -2.70 -12.83
C ALA A 114 -6.52 -3.07 -13.48
N PHE A 115 -5.50 -2.23 -13.33
CA PHE A 115 -4.15 -2.53 -13.81
C PHE A 115 -3.52 -3.68 -13.01
N ALA A 116 -3.58 -3.62 -11.69
CA ALA A 116 -3.04 -4.67 -10.82
C ALA A 116 -3.66 -6.04 -11.10
N TYR A 117 -4.98 -6.11 -11.30
CA TYR A 117 -5.70 -7.36 -11.55
C TYR A 117 -5.24 -8.06 -12.84
N ARG A 118 -4.78 -7.29 -13.83
CA ARG A 118 -4.27 -7.84 -15.10
C ARG A 118 -2.80 -8.24 -15.05
N ASN A 119 -2.03 -7.69 -14.10
CA ASN A 119 -0.57 -7.81 -14.07
C ASN A 119 -0.04 -8.64 -12.89
N LEU A 120 -0.85 -8.85 -11.84
CA LEU A 120 -0.52 -9.79 -10.78
C LEU A 120 -0.77 -11.23 -11.25
N PRO A 121 0.11 -12.18 -10.90
CA PRO A 121 -0.10 -13.59 -11.20
C PRO A 121 -1.25 -14.14 -10.35
N ASP A 122 -2.17 -14.87 -10.99
CA ASP A 122 -3.37 -15.43 -10.35
C ASP A 122 -4.06 -14.44 -9.39
N ALA A 123 -4.38 -13.26 -9.93
CA ALA A 123 -5.01 -12.19 -9.18
C ALA A 123 -6.44 -12.58 -8.78
N CYS A 124 -6.84 -12.19 -7.57
CA CYS A 124 -8.21 -12.28 -7.08
C CYS A 124 -8.61 -10.99 -6.35
N LEU A 125 -9.90 -10.83 -6.09
CA LEU A 125 -10.43 -9.79 -5.21
C LEU A 125 -10.71 -10.37 -3.83
N VAL A 126 -10.34 -9.63 -2.79
CA VAL A 126 -10.69 -9.96 -1.40
C VAL A 126 -11.56 -8.88 -0.79
N GLU A 127 -12.49 -9.29 0.07
CA GLU A 127 -13.47 -8.40 0.71
C GLU A 127 -12.79 -7.33 1.58
N SER A 128 -11.85 -7.75 2.44
CA SER A 128 -11.18 -6.89 3.40
C SER A 128 -9.86 -7.50 3.85
N VAL A 129 -9.05 -6.73 4.57
CA VAL A 129 -7.73 -7.15 5.06
C VAL A 129 -7.38 -6.45 6.38
N GLN A 130 -6.45 -7.05 7.11
CA GLN A 130 -5.75 -6.45 8.25
C GLN A 130 -4.25 -6.41 7.92
N ALA A 131 -3.80 -5.32 7.31
CA ALA A 131 -2.47 -5.14 6.74
C ALA A 131 -1.45 -4.57 7.75
N HIS A 132 -0.17 -4.77 7.43
CA HIS A 132 0.95 -4.39 8.30
C HIS A 132 1.39 -2.95 8.07
N ALA A 133 1.20 -2.45 6.85
CA ALA A 133 1.45 -1.09 6.45
C ALA A 133 0.54 -0.71 5.28
N GLY A 134 0.48 0.58 4.98
CA GLY A 134 -0.18 1.06 3.79
C GLY A 134 0.26 2.45 3.36
N ILE A 135 0.09 2.70 2.07
CA ILE A 135 0.28 3.99 1.41
C ILE A 135 -1.02 4.36 0.70
N ASP A 136 -1.46 5.60 0.89
CA ASP A 136 -2.64 6.18 0.28
C ASP A 136 -2.22 7.40 -0.55
N ILE A 137 -2.46 7.31 -1.86
CA ILE A 137 -2.07 8.30 -2.86
C ILE A 137 -3.35 8.96 -3.39
N GLY A 138 -3.64 10.18 -2.93
CA GLY A 138 -4.82 10.94 -3.31
C GLY A 138 -6.02 10.70 -2.40
N ASP A 139 -5.76 10.55 -1.10
CA ASP A 139 -6.75 10.55 -0.01
C ASP A 139 -7.93 9.59 -0.22
N THR A 140 -7.63 8.37 -0.70
CA THR A 140 -8.64 7.33 -0.89
C THR A 140 -9.13 6.71 0.41
N LEU A 141 -8.43 6.93 1.53
CA LEU A 141 -8.67 6.38 2.86
C LEU A 141 -8.48 4.86 2.92
N ILE A 142 -7.37 4.42 3.50
CA ILE A 142 -7.01 3.00 3.67
C ILE A 142 -7.07 2.52 5.13
N GLY A 143 -7.50 3.38 6.06
CA GLY A 143 -7.42 3.10 7.51
C GLY A 143 -8.22 1.86 7.95
N MET A 144 -9.31 1.53 7.25
CA MET A 144 -10.10 0.32 7.50
C MET A 144 -9.33 -0.98 7.23
N HIS A 145 -8.24 -0.91 6.46
CA HIS A 145 -7.43 -2.05 6.08
C HIS A 145 -6.22 -2.26 6.97
N LEU A 146 -5.92 -1.35 7.91
CA LEU A 146 -4.74 -1.43 8.75
C LEU A 146 -5.03 -2.13 10.08
N ARG A 147 -4.08 -2.96 10.54
CA ARG A 147 -4.11 -3.50 11.90
C ARG A 147 -4.05 -2.40 12.95
N PRO A 148 -4.69 -2.58 14.11
CA PRO A 148 -4.38 -1.77 15.27
C PRO A 148 -3.00 -2.16 15.82
N VAL A 149 -2.08 -1.23 16.11
CA VAL A 149 -2.21 0.24 16.10
C VAL A 149 -1.51 0.83 14.89
N ALA A 150 -2.24 1.58 14.06
CA ALA A 150 -1.66 2.32 12.95
C ALA A 150 -0.83 3.52 13.45
N VAL A 151 0.36 3.70 12.89
CA VAL A 151 1.31 4.77 13.21
C VAL A 151 1.66 5.51 11.92
N PRO A 152 1.26 6.80 11.79
CA PRO A 152 1.57 7.59 10.61
C PRO A 152 3.08 7.78 10.43
N VAL A 153 3.54 7.74 9.18
CA VAL A 153 4.90 8.11 8.80
C VAL A 153 4.82 9.32 7.86
N ARG A 154 5.73 10.28 8.03
CA ARG A 154 5.81 11.45 7.16
C ARG A 154 6.77 11.13 6.01
N PRO A 155 6.30 11.07 4.75
CA PRO A 155 7.19 10.83 3.62
C PRO A 155 8.04 12.08 3.36
N SER A 156 9.25 11.88 2.82
CA SER A 156 10.08 12.98 2.31
C SER A 156 9.42 13.66 1.11
N VAL A 157 8.70 12.88 0.29
CA VAL A 157 7.89 13.33 -0.84
C VAL A 157 6.42 13.35 -0.43
N ARG A 158 5.85 14.55 -0.33
CA ARG A 158 4.47 14.73 0.16
C ARG A 158 3.40 14.51 -0.90
N THR A 159 3.79 14.45 -2.18
CA THR A 159 2.88 14.30 -3.32
C THR A 159 3.48 13.38 -4.37
N ILE A 160 2.67 12.51 -4.96
CA ILE A 160 3.03 11.74 -6.16
C ILE A 160 2.20 12.30 -7.31
N GLY A 161 2.86 12.89 -8.29
CA GLY A 161 2.19 13.83 -9.20
C GLY A 161 1.54 14.95 -8.38
N GLU A 162 0.24 15.15 -8.56
CA GLU A 162 -0.53 16.15 -7.80
C GLU A 162 -1.22 15.56 -6.55
N ALA A 163 -1.17 14.24 -6.35
CA ALA A 163 -1.89 13.57 -5.27
C ALA A 163 -1.12 13.64 -3.96
N HIS A 164 -1.78 14.05 -2.88
CA HIS A 164 -1.25 13.97 -1.52
C HIS A 164 -0.97 12.52 -1.11
N VAL A 165 0.14 12.31 -0.39
CA VAL A 165 0.54 10.99 0.11
C VAL A 165 0.40 10.93 1.62
N THR A 166 -0.36 9.93 2.09
CA THR A 166 -0.32 9.49 3.49
C THR A 166 0.16 8.06 3.57
N MET A 167 0.90 7.74 4.63
CA MET A 167 1.39 6.38 4.85
C MET A 167 1.45 6.07 6.34
N ALA A 168 1.25 4.80 6.66
CA ALA A 168 1.30 4.31 8.04
C ALA A 168 1.78 2.86 8.06
N TYR A 169 2.56 2.53 9.09
CA TYR A 169 2.80 1.13 9.47
C TYR A 169 1.95 0.79 10.69
N THR A 170 1.97 -0.47 11.10
CA THR A 170 1.24 -0.93 12.28
C THR A 170 2.21 -1.54 13.29
N ARG A 171 1.87 -1.38 14.56
CA ARG A 171 2.65 -1.97 15.67
C ARG A 171 1.75 -2.71 16.65
N PRO A 172 2.30 -3.66 17.43
CA PRO A 172 1.57 -4.26 18.53
C PRO A 172 1.05 -3.22 19.52
N LYS A 173 -0.10 -3.50 20.13
CA LYS A 173 -0.62 -2.73 21.26
C LYS A 173 0.36 -2.84 22.42
N LEU A 174 0.71 -1.69 23.02
CA LEU A 174 1.36 -1.69 24.33
C LEU A 174 0.27 -2.00 25.35
N ILE A 175 0.46 -3.07 26.09
CA ILE A 175 -0.46 -3.55 27.12
C ILE A 175 0.23 -3.52 28.49
N GLY A 176 -0.55 -3.68 29.56
CA GLY A 176 -0.05 -3.76 30.93
C GLY A 176 -0.38 -2.52 31.77
N GLY A 177 -0.34 -2.70 33.10
CA GLY A 177 -0.58 -1.63 34.07
C GLY A 177 0.68 -0.82 34.38
N ALA A 178 0.65 -0.02 35.46
CA ALA A 178 1.70 0.96 35.81
C ALA A 178 3.13 0.41 36.01
N ARG A 179 3.31 -0.92 36.06
CA ARG A 179 4.62 -1.58 36.23
C ARG A 179 5.14 -2.24 34.95
N ALA A 180 4.42 -2.11 33.82
CA ALA A 180 4.87 -2.68 32.57
C ALA A 180 6.11 -1.96 32.05
N VAL A 181 7.04 -2.74 31.51
CA VAL A 181 8.26 -2.26 30.86
C VAL A 181 8.24 -2.74 29.40
N TYR A 182 8.69 -1.90 28.47
CA TYR A 182 8.57 -2.13 27.02
C TYR A 182 9.92 -2.29 26.31
N VAL A 183 11.01 -2.13 27.05
CA VAL A 183 12.38 -2.31 26.59
C VAL A 183 13.09 -3.11 27.69
N LEU A 184 13.74 -4.22 27.32
CA LEU A 184 14.60 -4.93 28.27
C LEU A 184 15.79 -4.02 28.60
N GLU A 185 15.99 -3.73 29.89
CA GLU A 185 17.21 -3.06 30.33
C GLU A 185 18.40 -4.02 30.10
N PRO A 186 19.55 -3.51 29.63
CA PRO A 186 20.77 -4.31 29.50
C PRO A 186 21.12 -4.94 30.84
N ASP A 187 21.53 -6.21 30.83
CA ASP A 187 21.91 -6.93 32.04
C ASP A 187 23.32 -6.50 32.48
N ASP A 188 23.41 -5.70 33.55
CA ASP A 188 24.68 -5.20 34.12
C ASP A 188 25.61 -6.33 34.63
N GLN A 189 25.19 -7.60 34.56
CA GLN A 189 25.95 -8.77 35.05
C GLN A 189 26.63 -9.60 33.97
N ALA A 190 26.54 -9.23 32.68
CA ALA A 190 27.20 -9.96 31.60
C ALA A 190 28.72 -9.71 31.47
N GLU A 191 29.29 -8.78 32.25
CA GLU A 191 30.73 -8.43 32.25
C GLU A 191 31.51 -8.93 33.48
N ARG A 192 30.97 -9.87 34.28
CA ARG A 192 31.68 -10.49 35.41
C ARG A 192 31.97 -11.97 35.21
#